data_AF-A0A0J8PRC4-F1
#
_entry.id   AF-A0A0J8PRC4-F1
#
_cell.length_a   1.000
_cell.length_b   1.000
_cell.length_c   1.000
_cell.angle_alpha   90.00
_cell.angle_beta   90.00
_cell.angle_gamma   90.00
#
_symmetry.space_group_name_H-M   'P 1'
#
loop_
_entity.id
_entity.type
_entity.pdbx_description
1 polymer ?
#
loop_
_entity_poly.entity_id
_entity_poly.type
_entity_poly.pdbx_seq_one_letter_code
_entity_poly.pdbx_strand_id
1 'polypeptide(L)'
;MLQEIFIAAAAGGNPSNALSQMGFEHLIHEMTTKPGDFAVSWVVLLTLIAMSAMSWYWTVINIFRATRLKSAADRVVSLFWDTPNAQDAIRAMEEQPASEPFSKIALDAAQAAAHHQRAEGGATGGVGENLSRSEFVDRALRQAVTRESNKLQSGMTLLATVGATAPFVGLLGTVWGIYGALIKIGATGSASIDAVAGPVGEALIMTAIGLFVAIPAVFAFNFFSKINSATISKFDTFAHDLHDFFATGSRVR
;
A
#
# COMPACT_ATOMS: atom_id res chain seq x y z
N MET A 1 -42.53 -1.34 -52.85
CA MET A 1 -41.22 -0.66 -52.86
C MET A 1 -40.90 0.07 -51.55
N LEU A 2 -41.81 0.87 -50.96
CA LEU A 2 -41.52 1.56 -49.68
C LEU A 2 -41.53 0.64 -48.43
N GLN A 3 -42.25 -0.49 -48.44
CA GLN A 3 -42.22 -1.45 -47.31
C GLN A 3 -40.94 -2.30 -47.23
N GLU A 4 -40.28 -2.58 -48.36
CA GLU A 4 -39.02 -3.36 -48.32
C GLU A 4 -37.82 -2.55 -47.83
N ILE A 5 -37.86 -1.22 -47.99
CA ILE A 5 -36.80 -0.32 -47.50
C ILE A 5 -36.84 -0.22 -45.96
N PHE A 6 -38.03 -0.28 -45.35
CA PHE A 6 -38.18 -0.29 -43.89
C PHE A 6 -37.85 -1.65 -43.25
N ILE A 7 -38.09 -2.76 -43.96
CA ILE A 7 -37.72 -4.10 -43.46
C ILE A 7 -36.21 -4.33 -43.55
N ALA A 8 -35.52 -3.79 -44.57
CA ALA A 8 -34.06 -3.84 -44.66
C ALA A 8 -33.34 -2.99 -43.59
N ALA A 9 -33.96 -1.89 -43.12
CA ALA A 9 -33.44 -1.09 -42.00
C ALA A 9 -33.65 -1.76 -40.63
N ALA A 10 -34.59 -2.70 -40.52
CA ALA A 10 -34.87 -3.47 -39.30
C ALA A 10 -34.12 -4.83 -39.24
N ALA A 11 -33.50 -5.25 -40.34
CA ALA A 11 -32.84 -6.55 -40.48
C ALA A 11 -31.35 -6.36 -40.87
N GLY A 12 -30.53 -5.88 -39.95
CA GLY A 12 -29.14 -5.56 -40.30
C GLY A 12 -28.18 -5.33 -39.14
N GLY A 13 -28.26 -6.13 -38.08
CA GLY A 13 -27.24 -6.13 -37.04
C GLY A 13 -27.71 -6.88 -35.81
N ASN A 14 -27.26 -8.13 -35.65
CA ASN A 14 -27.52 -8.88 -34.42
C ASN A 14 -26.85 -8.11 -33.26
N PRO A 15 -27.59 -7.60 -32.26
CA PRO A 15 -27.00 -6.78 -31.19
C PRO A 15 -25.93 -7.53 -30.38
N SER A 16 -25.97 -8.86 -30.40
CA SER A 16 -24.91 -9.73 -29.87
C SER A 16 -23.57 -9.55 -30.60
N ASN A 17 -23.58 -9.33 -31.93
CA ASN A 17 -22.35 -9.15 -32.72
C ASN A 17 -21.76 -7.75 -32.52
N ALA A 18 -22.60 -6.75 -32.25
CA ALA A 18 -22.14 -5.39 -31.94
C ALA A 18 -21.37 -5.36 -30.59
N LEU A 19 -21.85 -6.08 -29.57
CA LEU A 19 -21.13 -6.28 -28.31
C LEU A 19 -19.79 -7.01 -28.48
N SER A 20 -19.75 -8.03 -29.35
CA SER A 20 -18.50 -8.75 -29.67
C SER A 20 -17.52 -7.92 -30.50
N GLN A 21 -18.01 -7.02 -31.34
CA GLN A 21 -17.19 -6.07 -32.11
C GLN A 21 -16.71 -4.88 -31.28
N MET A 22 -17.34 -4.54 -30.16
CA MET A 22 -16.96 -3.39 -29.30
C MET A 22 -16.23 -3.81 -28.00
N GLY A 23 -15.74 -5.04 -27.95
CA GLY A 23 -15.09 -5.60 -26.76
C GLY A 23 -13.66 -5.11 -26.53
N PHE A 24 -13.12 -5.40 -25.34
CA PHE A 24 -11.71 -5.14 -24.99
C PHE A 24 -10.72 -5.76 -25.99
N GLU A 25 -11.08 -6.89 -26.60
CA GLU A 25 -10.29 -7.52 -27.65
C GLU A 25 -10.23 -6.67 -28.93
N HIS A 26 -11.33 -6.01 -29.31
CA HIS A 26 -11.35 -5.09 -30.44
C HIS A 26 -10.52 -3.84 -30.16
N LEU A 27 -10.66 -3.26 -28.96
CA LEU A 27 -9.84 -2.13 -28.50
C LEU A 27 -8.34 -2.46 -28.61
N ILE A 28 -7.90 -3.61 -28.09
CA ILE A 28 -6.49 -4.02 -28.18
C ILE A 28 -6.07 -4.24 -29.64
N HIS A 29 -6.91 -4.87 -30.46
CA HIS A 29 -6.63 -5.09 -31.86
C HIS A 29 -6.51 -3.76 -32.64
N GLU A 30 -7.36 -2.77 -32.39
CA GLU A 30 -7.28 -1.47 -33.05
C GLU A 30 -6.06 -0.66 -32.54
N MET A 31 -5.79 -0.70 -31.24
CA MET A 31 -4.59 -0.11 -30.64
C MET A 31 -3.29 -0.72 -31.18
N THR A 32 -3.25 -2.02 -31.44
CA THR A 32 -2.07 -2.72 -31.98
C THR A 32 -1.88 -2.49 -33.47
N THR A 33 -2.97 -2.34 -34.23
CA THR A 33 -2.91 -2.13 -35.69
C THR A 33 -2.61 -0.67 -36.07
N LYS A 34 -2.94 0.32 -35.23
CA LYS A 34 -2.61 1.74 -35.45
C LYS A 34 -1.91 2.37 -34.24
N PRO A 35 -0.65 1.99 -33.96
CA PRO A 35 0.05 2.45 -32.75
C PRO A 35 0.27 3.97 -32.70
N GLY A 36 0.37 4.64 -33.85
CA GLY A 36 0.56 6.10 -33.94
C GLY A 36 -0.65 6.90 -33.48
N ASP A 37 -1.87 6.46 -33.82
CA ASP A 37 -3.11 7.17 -33.48
C ASP A 37 -3.54 6.94 -32.01
N PHE A 38 -3.08 5.83 -31.40
CA PHE A 38 -3.45 5.39 -30.05
C PHE A 38 -2.30 5.47 -29.03
N ALA A 39 -1.25 6.24 -29.31
CA ALA A 39 -0.08 6.33 -28.45
C ALA A 39 -0.42 6.69 -26.99
N VAL A 40 -1.34 7.64 -26.77
CA VAL A 40 -1.77 8.04 -25.42
C VAL A 40 -2.55 6.93 -24.71
N SER A 41 -3.44 6.24 -25.42
CA SER A 41 -4.18 5.09 -24.87
C SER A 41 -3.25 3.97 -24.42
N TRP A 42 -2.19 3.69 -25.18
CA TRP A 42 -1.14 2.75 -24.78
C TRP A 42 -0.40 3.19 -23.52
N VAL A 43 0.00 4.45 -23.44
CA VAL A 43 0.67 5.00 -22.25
C VAL A 43 -0.23 4.88 -21.02
N VAL A 44 -1.51 5.22 -21.15
CA VAL A 44 -2.51 5.07 -20.07
C VAL A 44 -2.64 3.61 -19.65
N LEU A 45 -2.81 2.68 -20.60
CA LEU A 45 -2.97 1.26 -20.30
C LEU A 45 -1.73 0.69 -19.61
N LEU A 46 -0.54 0.95 -20.14
CA LEU A 46 0.73 0.49 -19.55
C LEU A 46 0.95 1.07 -18.15
N THR A 47 0.58 2.33 -17.94
CA THR A 47 0.63 2.97 -16.62
C THR A 47 -0.30 2.27 -15.64
N LEU A 48 -1.55 1.98 -16.03
CA LEU A 48 -2.51 1.25 -15.20
C LEU A 48 -2.04 -0.18 -14.87
N ILE A 49 -1.47 -0.88 -15.85
CA ILE A 49 -0.89 -2.22 -15.64
C ILE A 49 0.27 -2.16 -14.64
N ALA A 50 1.18 -1.20 -14.80
CA ALA A 50 2.31 -1.02 -13.88
C ALA A 50 1.82 -0.68 -12.45
N MET A 51 0.84 0.21 -12.32
CA MET A 51 0.21 0.55 -11.04
C MET A 51 -0.46 -0.67 -10.38
N SER A 52 -1.17 -1.48 -11.17
CA SER A 52 -1.80 -2.71 -10.70
C SER A 52 -0.78 -3.72 -10.20
N ALA A 53 0.27 -3.98 -10.99
CA ALA A 53 1.33 -4.90 -10.63
C ALA A 53 2.06 -4.45 -9.34
N MET A 54 2.39 -3.16 -9.24
CA MET A 54 2.98 -2.59 -8.03
C MET A 54 2.06 -2.73 -6.82
N SER A 55 0.76 -2.48 -6.97
CA SER A 55 -0.22 -2.61 -5.88
C SER A 55 -0.34 -4.05 -5.40
N TRP A 56 -0.39 -5.02 -6.31
CA TRP A 56 -0.47 -6.44 -5.97
C TRP A 56 0.80 -6.94 -5.30
N TYR A 57 1.97 -6.58 -5.85
CA TYR A 57 3.27 -6.91 -5.27
C TYR A 57 3.37 -6.43 -3.82
N TRP A 58 3.05 -5.16 -3.56
CA TRP A 58 3.09 -4.59 -2.22
C TRP A 58 2.04 -5.19 -1.28
N THR A 59 0.84 -5.47 -1.78
CA THR A 59 -0.21 -6.14 -1.00
C THR A 59 0.28 -7.49 -0.49
N VAL A 60 0.82 -8.34 -1.37
CA VAL A 60 1.27 -9.69 -1.01
C VAL A 60 2.40 -9.64 0.04
N ILE A 61 3.39 -8.76 -0.15
CA ILE A 61 4.47 -8.57 0.82
C ILE A 61 3.93 -8.13 2.18
N ASN A 62 2.98 -7.19 2.20
CA ASN A 62 2.38 -6.71 3.43
C ASN A 62 1.57 -7.80 4.15
N ILE A 63 0.87 -8.68 3.43
CA ILE A 63 0.16 -9.82 4.03
C ILE A 63 1.16 -10.73 4.76
N PHE A 64 2.23 -11.13 4.10
CA PHE A 64 3.23 -12.01 4.70
C PHE A 64 3.95 -11.34 5.88
N ARG A 65 4.29 -10.06 5.75
CA ARG A 65 4.92 -9.28 6.83
C ARG A 65 4.00 -9.16 8.05
N ALA A 66 2.74 -8.77 7.85
CA ALA A 66 1.77 -8.58 8.92
C ALA A 66 1.45 -9.88 9.66
N THR A 67 1.29 -10.99 8.92
CA THR A 67 1.00 -12.30 9.51
C THR A 67 2.17 -12.85 10.31
N ARG A 68 3.40 -12.77 9.77
CA ARG A 68 4.61 -13.18 10.49
C ARG A 68 4.82 -12.34 11.74
N LEU A 69 4.75 -11.02 11.61
CA LEU A 69 4.95 -10.08 12.70
C LEU A 69 3.98 -10.32 13.86
N LYS A 70 2.69 -10.54 13.57
CA LYS A 70 1.70 -10.81 14.62
C LYS A 70 2.10 -12.03 15.46
N SER A 71 2.49 -13.13 14.82
CA SER A 71 2.86 -14.37 15.52
C SER A 71 4.19 -14.27 16.26
N ALA A 72 5.13 -13.53 15.72
CA ALA A 72 6.46 -13.37 16.31
C ALA A 72 6.45 -12.36 17.45
N ALA A 73 5.69 -11.27 17.34
CA ALA A 73 5.52 -10.26 18.38
C ALA A 73 5.09 -10.88 19.72
N ASP A 74 4.01 -11.67 19.72
CA ASP A 74 3.47 -12.24 20.95
C ASP A 74 4.49 -13.22 21.60
N ARG A 75 5.28 -13.94 20.78
CA ARG A 75 6.36 -14.85 21.25
C ARG A 75 7.56 -14.10 21.81
N VAL A 76 8.01 -13.04 21.13
CA VAL A 76 9.18 -12.25 21.54
C VAL A 76 8.89 -11.51 22.83
N VAL A 77 7.69 -10.93 22.95
CA VAL A 77 7.25 -10.26 24.17
C VAL A 77 7.14 -11.26 25.32
N SER A 78 6.54 -12.44 25.12
CA SER A 78 6.47 -13.45 26.19
C SER A 78 7.86 -13.94 26.61
N LEU A 79 8.74 -14.23 25.65
CA LEU A 79 10.11 -14.67 25.91
C LEU A 79 10.89 -13.65 26.74
N PHE A 80 10.73 -12.35 26.45
CA PHE A 80 11.36 -11.29 27.23
C PHE A 80 10.91 -11.32 28.70
N TRP A 81 9.61 -11.45 28.96
CA TRP A 81 9.04 -11.42 30.31
C TRP A 81 9.19 -12.72 31.10
N ASP A 82 9.30 -13.87 30.43
CA ASP A 82 9.47 -15.17 31.07
C ASP A 82 10.93 -15.42 31.50
N THR A 83 11.87 -14.61 31.00
CA THR A 83 13.29 -14.78 31.31
C THR A 83 13.62 -14.21 32.71
N PRO A 84 14.31 -14.97 33.60
CA PRO A 84 14.50 -14.56 35.00
C PRO A 84 15.43 -13.36 35.20
N ASN A 85 16.31 -13.10 34.23
CA ASN A 85 17.35 -12.09 34.31
C ASN A 85 17.36 -11.20 33.07
N ALA A 86 17.59 -9.90 33.26
CA ALA A 86 17.69 -8.92 32.19
C ALA A 86 18.78 -9.27 31.16
N GLN A 87 19.92 -9.83 31.60
CA GLN A 87 20.99 -10.24 30.68
C GLN A 87 20.58 -11.39 29.76
N ASP A 88 19.87 -12.38 30.30
CA ASP A 88 19.38 -13.52 29.52
C ASP A 88 18.25 -13.07 28.56
N ALA A 89 17.42 -12.12 28.99
CA ALA A 89 16.39 -11.53 28.13
C ALA A 89 17.02 -10.81 26.93
N ILE A 90 18.09 -10.03 27.16
CA ILE A 90 18.83 -9.34 26.09
C ILE A 90 19.41 -10.35 25.09
N ARG A 91 20.07 -11.42 25.58
CA ARG A 91 20.62 -12.48 24.72
C ARG A 91 19.55 -13.15 23.88
N ALA A 92 18.41 -13.47 24.49
CA ALA A 92 17.27 -14.05 23.79
C ALA A 92 16.71 -13.10 22.70
N MET A 93 16.84 -11.77 22.88
CA MET A 93 16.47 -10.77 21.87
C MET A 93 17.51 -10.65 20.74
N GLU A 94 18.80 -10.80 21.04
CA GLU A 94 19.89 -10.82 20.04
C GLU A 94 19.79 -12.03 19.09
N GLU A 95 19.27 -13.16 19.57
CA GLU A 95 19.01 -14.35 18.76
C GLU A 95 17.80 -14.21 17.82
N GLN A 96 16.95 -13.19 18.01
CA GLN A 96 15.79 -12.98 17.15
C GLN A 96 16.19 -12.44 15.77
N PRO A 97 15.44 -12.78 14.70
CA PRO A 97 15.73 -12.30 13.36
C PRO A 97 15.77 -10.77 13.27
N ALA A 98 16.67 -10.22 12.45
CA ALA A 98 16.77 -8.79 12.21
C ALA A 98 15.50 -8.16 11.58
N SER A 99 14.50 -8.95 11.18
CA SER A 99 13.20 -8.45 10.74
C SER A 99 12.21 -8.20 11.88
N GLU A 100 12.47 -8.69 13.10
CA GLU A 100 11.58 -8.51 14.24
C GLU A 100 11.77 -7.14 14.91
N PRO A 101 10.71 -6.33 15.04
CA PRO A 101 10.80 -4.98 15.60
C PRO A 101 10.80 -4.97 17.13
N PHE A 102 10.08 -5.89 17.79
CA PHE A 102 9.98 -5.90 19.26
C PHE A 102 11.32 -6.18 19.93
N SER A 103 12.10 -7.14 19.40
CA SER A 103 13.45 -7.42 19.90
C SER A 103 14.36 -6.21 19.78
N LYS A 104 14.29 -5.45 18.68
CA LYS A 104 15.08 -4.23 18.49
C LYS A 104 14.73 -3.13 19.47
N ILE A 105 13.44 -2.94 19.76
CA ILE A 105 13.00 -1.97 20.76
C ILE A 105 13.54 -2.35 22.14
N ALA A 106 13.49 -3.63 22.50
CA ALA A 106 14.07 -4.14 23.74
C ALA A 106 15.60 -3.97 23.81
N LEU A 107 16.31 -4.25 22.72
CA LEU A 107 17.77 -4.12 22.64
C LEU A 107 18.21 -2.65 22.75
N ASP A 108 17.53 -1.72 22.07
CA ASP A 108 17.83 -0.29 22.17
C ASP A 108 17.61 0.22 23.60
N ALA A 109 16.53 -0.22 24.26
CA ALA A 109 16.26 0.13 25.67
C ALA A 109 17.34 -0.42 26.62
N ALA A 110 17.73 -1.68 26.43
CA ALA A 110 18.77 -2.32 27.20
C ALA A 110 20.14 -1.67 27.03
N GLN A 111 20.52 -1.33 25.78
CA GLN A 111 21.76 -0.63 25.48
C GLN A 111 21.77 0.76 26.10
N ALA A 112 20.64 1.48 26.05
CA ALA A 112 20.50 2.79 26.68
C ALA A 112 20.65 2.72 28.20
N ALA A 113 20.04 1.71 28.84
CA ALA A 113 20.17 1.47 30.27
C ALA A 113 21.61 1.09 30.68
N ALA A 114 22.30 0.28 29.87
CA ALA A 114 23.66 -0.17 30.16
C ALA A 114 24.73 0.92 29.95
N HIS A 115 24.52 1.84 29.00
CA HIS A 115 25.46 2.93 28.74
C HIS A 115 25.58 3.88 29.94
N HIS A 116 24.48 4.11 30.67
CA HIS A 116 24.51 4.90 31.90
C HIS A 116 25.11 4.16 33.09
N GLN A 117 24.87 2.84 33.25
CA GLN A 117 25.54 2.06 34.31
C GLN A 117 27.07 2.11 34.22
N ARG A 118 27.64 2.20 33.02
CA ARG A 118 29.10 2.33 32.82
C ARG A 118 29.61 3.75 33.04
N ALA A 119 28.80 4.78 32.78
CA ALA A 119 29.12 6.17 33.08
C ALA A 119 28.96 6.50 34.58
N GLU A 120 28.09 5.77 35.28
CA GLU A 120 27.81 5.86 36.73
C GLU A 120 28.93 5.29 37.61
N GLY A 121 29.84 4.46 37.08
CA GLY A 121 30.96 3.89 37.84
C GLY A 121 31.97 4.88 38.43
N GLY A 122 31.77 6.19 38.25
CA GLY A 122 32.65 7.27 38.72
C GLY A 122 31.99 8.44 39.45
N ALA A 123 30.66 8.53 39.60
CA ALA A 123 30.00 9.68 40.24
C ALA A 123 28.85 9.25 41.18
N THR A 124 28.85 9.82 42.38
CA THR A 124 28.02 9.47 43.54
C THR A 124 26.54 9.84 43.39
N GLY A 125 25.68 8.82 43.53
CA GLY A 125 24.22 8.81 43.37
C GLY A 125 23.41 9.94 44.02
N GLY A 126 22.79 10.77 43.18
CA GLY A 126 21.76 11.75 43.55
C GLY A 126 20.42 11.55 42.82
N VAL A 127 19.32 12.08 43.39
CA VAL A 127 17.94 12.01 42.81
C VAL A 127 17.85 12.58 41.39
N GLY A 128 18.70 13.55 41.02
CA GLY A 128 18.78 14.09 39.67
C GLY A 128 19.34 13.13 38.61
N GLU A 129 20.07 12.09 39.02
CA GLU A 129 20.71 11.13 38.11
C GLU A 129 19.78 9.97 37.73
N ASN A 130 18.90 9.54 38.63
CA ASN A 130 17.84 8.59 38.27
C ASN A 130 16.85 9.21 37.26
N LEU A 131 16.62 10.52 37.36
CA LEU A 131 15.84 11.27 36.37
C LEU A 131 16.54 11.23 35.01
N SER A 132 17.87 11.42 34.96
CA SER A 132 18.64 11.43 33.72
C SER A 132 18.68 10.07 33.03
N ARG A 133 18.78 8.96 33.80
CA ARG A 133 18.69 7.60 33.26
C ARG A 133 17.31 7.30 32.68
N SER A 134 16.24 7.65 33.41
CA SER A 134 14.85 7.45 32.97
C SER A 134 14.53 8.23 31.69
N GLU A 135 14.94 9.50 31.62
CA GLU A 135 14.78 10.33 30.43
C GLU A 135 15.56 9.80 29.23
N PHE A 136 16.77 9.28 29.45
CA PHE A 136 17.59 8.72 28.37
C PHE A 136 16.97 7.44 27.79
N VAL A 137 16.48 6.55 28.65
CA VAL A 137 15.78 5.31 28.22
C VAL A 137 14.48 5.65 27.49
N ASP A 138 13.67 6.59 28.00
CA ASP A 138 12.45 7.08 27.31
C ASP A 138 12.78 7.63 25.92
N ARG A 139 13.83 8.46 25.80
CA ARG A 139 14.27 8.99 24.50
C ARG A 139 14.70 7.89 23.53
N ALA A 140 15.47 6.91 23.99
CA ALA A 140 15.90 5.78 23.18
C ALA A 140 14.71 4.93 22.70
N LEU A 141 13.77 4.66 23.59
CA LEU A 141 12.53 3.95 23.27
C LEU A 141 11.68 4.70 22.26
N ARG A 142 11.43 6.00 22.44
CA ARG A 142 10.69 6.83 21.47
C ARG A 142 11.35 6.81 20.08
N GLN A 143 12.67 6.87 20.03
CA GLN A 143 13.43 6.78 18.78
C GLN A 143 13.28 5.39 18.14
N ALA A 144 13.37 4.32 18.93
CA ALA A 144 13.21 2.94 18.47
C ALA A 144 11.79 2.69 17.92
N VAL A 145 10.76 3.08 18.68
CA VAL A 145 9.35 2.97 18.28
C VAL A 145 9.10 3.76 17.00
N THR A 146 9.58 5.00 16.89
CA THR A 146 9.43 5.82 15.67
C THR A 146 10.09 5.14 14.46
N ARG A 147 11.31 4.62 14.64
CA ARG A 147 12.06 3.95 13.57
C ARG A 147 11.35 2.69 13.08
N GLU A 148 10.88 1.84 13.98
CA GLU A 148 10.17 0.60 13.59
C GLU A 148 8.77 0.91 13.04
N SER A 149 8.08 1.94 13.56
CA SER A 149 6.80 2.43 13.02
C SER A 149 6.94 2.91 11.57
N ASN A 150 8.00 3.66 11.25
CA ASN A 150 8.27 4.12 9.89
C ASN A 150 8.51 2.95 8.91
N LYS A 151 9.11 1.84 9.38
CA LYS A 151 9.29 0.64 8.54
C LYS A 151 7.97 -0.06 8.25
N LEU A 152 7.03 -0.08 9.20
CA LEU A 152 5.68 -0.61 8.96
C LEU A 152 4.91 0.22 7.93
N GLN A 153 5.12 1.54 7.94
CA GLN A 153 4.50 2.45 6.97
C GLN A 153 5.10 2.38 5.55
N SER A 154 6.25 1.73 5.39
CA SER A 154 6.87 1.51 4.08
C SER A 154 5.90 0.80 3.12
N GLY A 155 5.78 1.36 1.90
CA GLY A 155 4.89 0.88 0.86
C GLY A 155 3.46 1.40 0.93
N MET A 156 2.98 1.88 2.09
CA MET A 156 1.62 2.41 2.22
C MET A 156 1.39 3.62 1.33
N THR A 157 2.39 4.48 1.17
CA THR A 157 2.33 5.63 0.26
C THR A 157 2.05 5.20 -1.17
N LEU A 158 2.65 4.10 -1.66
CA LEU A 158 2.40 3.61 -3.01
C LEU A 158 0.96 3.10 -3.18
N LEU A 159 0.44 2.32 -2.23
CA LEU A 159 -0.96 1.87 -2.28
C LEU A 159 -1.93 3.06 -2.24
N ALA A 160 -1.67 4.05 -1.37
CA ALA A 160 -2.47 5.26 -1.27
C ALA A 160 -2.45 6.07 -2.58
N THR A 161 -1.26 6.27 -3.15
CA THR A 161 -1.10 6.98 -4.43
C THR A 161 -1.80 6.24 -5.55
N VAL A 162 -1.60 4.92 -5.70
CA VAL A 162 -2.26 4.13 -6.75
C VAL A 162 -3.77 4.17 -6.60
N GLY A 163 -4.29 3.99 -5.39
CA GLY A 163 -5.72 4.05 -5.11
C GLY A 163 -6.34 5.41 -5.43
N ALA A 164 -5.61 6.50 -5.21
CA ALA A 164 -6.08 7.86 -5.48
C ALA A 164 -5.94 8.27 -6.95
N THR A 165 -4.90 7.83 -7.65
CA THR A 165 -4.58 8.34 -9.01
C THR A 165 -5.05 7.43 -10.14
N ALA A 166 -5.19 6.12 -9.94
CA ALA A 166 -5.61 5.18 -10.99
C ALA A 166 -6.96 5.54 -11.65
N PRO A 167 -8.01 6.01 -10.93
CA PRO A 167 -9.25 6.42 -11.56
C PRO A 167 -9.05 7.60 -12.53
N PHE A 168 -8.20 8.56 -12.16
CA PHE A 168 -7.91 9.73 -12.99
C PHE A 168 -7.09 9.37 -14.22
N VAL A 169 -6.19 8.39 -14.11
CA VAL A 169 -5.46 7.84 -15.26
C VAL A 169 -6.43 7.15 -16.24
N GLY A 170 -7.40 6.38 -15.74
CA GLY A 170 -8.47 5.81 -16.57
C GLY A 170 -9.35 6.88 -17.24
N LEU A 171 -9.70 7.93 -16.49
CA LEU A 171 -10.44 9.09 -17.01
C LEU A 171 -9.66 9.80 -18.12
N LEU A 172 -8.34 9.97 -17.98
CA LEU A 172 -7.51 10.54 -19.04
C LEU A 172 -7.63 9.72 -20.34
N GLY A 173 -7.65 8.38 -20.23
CA GLY A 173 -7.91 7.48 -21.35
C GLY A 173 -9.26 7.75 -22.02
N THR A 174 -10.33 7.96 -21.23
CA THR A 174 -11.65 8.31 -21.81
C THR A 174 -11.64 9.63 -22.56
N VAL A 175 -11.03 10.67 -21.96
CA VAL A 175 -10.99 12.01 -22.54
C VAL A 175 -10.26 11.98 -23.88
N TRP A 176 -9.12 11.27 -23.95
CA TRP A 176 -8.36 11.14 -25.19
C TRP A 176 -9.10 10.32 -26.26
N GLY A 177 -9.76 9.23 -25.87
CA GLY A 177 -10.55 8.41 -26.80
C GLY A 177 -11.70 9.18 -27.43
N ILE A 178 -12.46 9.92 -26.62
CA ILE A 178 -13.56 10.79 -27.10
C ILE A 178 -13.01 11.92 -27.97
N TYR A 179 -11.88 12.53 -27.59
CA TYR A 179 -11.23 13.56 -28.38
C TYR A 179 -10.84 13.05 -29.79
N GLY A 180 -10.22 11.87 -29.86
CA GLY A 180 -9.87 11.23 -31.14
C GLY A 180 -11.10 10.92 -32.01
N ALA A 181 -12.20 10.50 -31.39
CA ALA A 181 -13.47 10.27 -32.08
C ALA A 181 -14.03 11.55 -32.71
N LEU A 182 -14.03 12.65 -31.94
CA LEU A 182 -14.54 13.95 -32.41
C LEU A 182 -13.71 14.52 -33.56
N ILE A 183 -12.38 14.34 -33.55
CA ILE A 183 -11.53 14.73 -34.69
C ILE A 183 -11.90 13.95 -35.95
N LYS A 184 -12.07 12.62 -35.85
CA LYS A 184 -12.46 11.77 -36.99
C LYS A 184 -13.82 12.20 -37.57
N ILE A 185 -14.78 12.53 -36.72
CA ILE A 185 -16.10 13.03 -37.16
C ILE A 185 -15.97 14.39 -37.83
N GLY A 186 -15.19 15.31 -37.25
CA GLY A 186 -14.93 16.62 -37.85
C GLY A 186 -14.27 16.55 -39.22
N ALA A 187 -13.36 15.58 -39.41
CA ALA A 187 -12.67 15.36 -40.69
C ALA A 187 -13.56 14.68 -41.74
N THR A 188 -14.47 13.79 -41.34
CA THR A 188 -15.36 13.05 -42.25
C THR A 188 -16.67 13.76 -42.55
N GLY A 189 -17.08 14.71 -41.72
CA GLY A 189 -18.33 15.47 -41.87
C GLY A 189 -19.61 14.66 -41.60
N SER A 190 -19.48 13.39 -41.20
CA SER A 190 -20.60 12.50 -40.92
C SER A 190 -20.71 12.22 -39.42
N ALA A 191 -21.77 12.74 -38.81
CA ALA A 191 -22.08 12.54 -37.38
C ALA A 191 -23.15 11.46 -37.19
N SER A 192 -22.94 10.26 -37.74
CA SER A 192 -23.83 9.12 -37.47
C SER A 192 -23.56 8.50 -36.09
N ILE A 193 -24.58 7.90 -35.48
CA ILE A 193 -24.46 7.19 -34.19
C ILE A 193 -23.40 6.08 -34.29
N ASP A 194 -23.33 5.37 -35.41
CA ASP A 194 -22.37 4.30 -35.64
C ASP A 194 -20.91 4.81 -35.65
N ALA A 195 -20.68 6.05 -36.10
CA ALA A 195 -19.35 6.66 -36.10
C ALA A 195 -18.87 7.08 -34.69
N VAL A 196 -19.80 7.28 -33.75
CA VAL A 196 -19.50 7.73 -32.37
C VAL A 196 -19.51 6.56 -31.38
N ALA A 197 -20.41 5.60 -31.55
CA ALA A 197 -20.71 4.58 -30.56
C ALA A 197 -19.50 3.67 -30.23
N GLY A 198 -18.74 3.24 -31.24
CA GLY A 198 -17.55 2.41 -31.05
C GLY A 198 -16.45 3.12 -30.24
N PRO A 199 -15.92 4.25 -30.72
CA PRO A 199 -14.85 4.97 -30.02
C PRO A 199 -15.22 5.43 -28.61
N VAL A 200 -16.49 5.78 -28.37
CA VAL A 200 -16.98 6.14 -27.02
C VAL A 200 -17.06 4.91 -26.12
N GLY A 201 -17.54 3.77 -26.61
CA GLY A 201 -17.57 2.51 -25.85
C GLY A 201 -16.17 2.06 -25.44
N GLU A 202 -15.22 2.11 -26.37
CA GLU A 202 -13.81 1.83 -26.15
C GLU A 202 -13.17 2.72 -25.09
N ALA A 203 -13.44 4.02 -25.17
CA ALA A 203 -12.99 4.99 -24.18
C ALA A 203 -13.47 4.60 -22.77
N LEU A 204 -14.74 4.23 -22.60
CA LEU A 204 -15.33 3.87 -21.29
C LEU A 204 -14.65 2.66 -20.64
N ILE A 205 -14.16 1.71 -21.42
CA ILE A 205 -13.41 0.55 -20.92
C ILE A 205 -12.15 1.00 -20.15
N MET A 206 -11.47 2.05 -20.62
CA MET A 206 -10.26 2.57 -19.95
C MET A 206 -10.54 3.10 -18.54
N THR A 207 -11.70 3.73 -18.33
CA THR A 207 -12.12 4.15 -16.98
C THR A 207 -12.48 2.96 -16.11
N ALA A 208 -13.17 1.96 -16.68
CA ALA A 208 -13.48 0.73 -15.94
C ALA A 208 -12.20 0.03 -15.45
N ILE A 209 -11.15 -0.02 -16.28
CA ILE A 209 -9.83 -0.55 -15.90
C ILE A 209 -9.22 0.30 -14.77
N GLY A 210 -9.25 1.63 -14.89
CA GLY A 210 -8.74 2.53 -13.84
C GLY A 210 -9.39 2.28 -12.47
N LEU A 211 -10.71 2.07 -12.44
CA LEU A 211 -11.45 1.72 -11.23
C LEU A 211 -11.10 0.32 -10.71
N PHE A 212 -10.96 -0.66 -11.61
CA PHE A 212 -10.56 -2.02 -11.25
C PHE A 212 -9.17 -2.07 -10.62
N VAL A 213 -8.25 -1.18 -11.03
CA VAL A 213 -6.93 -1.04 -10.39
C VAL A 213 -7.03 -0.31 -9.04
N ALA A 214 -7.87 0.72 -8.94
CA ALA A 214 -7.98 1.55 -7.74
C ALA A 214 -8.62 0.83 -6.55
N ILE A 215 -9.71 0.10 -6.77
CA ILE A 215 -10.53 -0.49 -5.70
C ILE A 215 -9.71 -1.44 -4.79
N PRO A 216 -8.97 -2.43 -5.33
CA PRO A 216 -8.15 -3.31 -4.51
C PRO A 216 -7.03 -2.55 -3.77
N ALA A 217 -6.42 -1.55 -4.41
CA ALA A 217 -5.36 -0.75 -3.81
C ALA A 217 -5.86 0.02 -2.58
N VAL A 218 -7.02 0.67 -2.68
CA VAL A 218 -7.65 1.39 -1.56
C VAL A 218 -8.04 0.43 -0.43
N PHE A 219 -8.60 -0.74 -0.77
CA PHE A 219 -8.95 -1.75 0.23
C PHE A 219 -7.71 -2.22 1.00
N ALA A 220 -6.65 -2.59 0.28
CA ALA A 220 -5.39 -3.02 0.87
C ALA A 220 -4.77 -1.92 1.75
N PHE A 221 -4.74 -0.67 1.27
CA PHE A 221 -4.27 0.47 2.05
C PHE A 221 -5.01 0.60 3.39
N ASN A 222 -6.34 0.59 3.38
CA ASN A 222 -7.15 0.72 4.59
C ASN A 222 -6.94 -0.45 5.56
N PHE A 223 -6.87 -1.67 5.03
CA PHE A 223 -6.65 -2.88 5.82
C PHE A 223 -5.29 -2.86 6.54
N PHE A 224 -4.20 -2.59 5.81
CA PHE A 224 -2.86 -2.54 6.40
C PHE A 224 -2.65 -1.34 7.30
N SER A 225 -3.27 -0.19 6.99
CA SER A 225 -3.24 0.97 7.88
C SER A 225 -3.76 0.60 9.27
N LYS A 226 -4.90 -0.09 9.33
CA LYS A 226 -5.49 -0.54 10.60
C LYS A 226 -4.59 -1.52 11.36
N ILE A 227 -4.01 -2.51 10.68
CA ILE A 227 -3.11 -3.49 11.30
C ILE A 227 -1.83 -2.82 11.81
N ASN A 228 -1.27 -1.91 11.02
CA ASN A 228 -0.06 -1.18 11.39
C ASN A 228 -0.32 -0.28 12.59
N SER A 229 -1.44 0.47 12.62
CA SER A 229 -1.82 1.27 13.80
C SER A 229 -1.97 0.41 15.06
N ALA A 230 -2.60 -0.77 14.96
CA ALA A 230 -2.70 -1.68 16.09
C ALA A 230 -1.33 -2.20 16.55
N THR A 231 -0.39 -2.42 15.63
CA THR A 231 0.97 -2.87 15.94
C THR A 231 1.81 -1.76 16.56
N ILE A 232 1.68 -0.52 16.07
CA ILE A 232 2.34 0.66 16.65
C ILE A 232 1.87 0.87 18.08
N SER A 233 0.56 0.74 18.35
CA SER A 233 0.04 0.80 19.72
C SER A 233 0.65 -0.28 20.62
N LYS A 234 0.92 -1.49 20.11
CA LYS A 234 1.65 -2.52 20.86
C LYS A 234 3.11 -2.14 21.11
N PHE A 235 3.78 -1.46 20.18
CA PHE A 235 5.12 -0.92 20.41
C PHE A 235 5.13 0.09 21.54
N ASP A 236 4.17 1.01 21.57
CA ASP A 236 4.05 2.01 22.63
C ASP A 236 3.82 1.35 24.00
N THR A 237 2.90 0.38 24.08
CA THR A 237 2.68 -0.40 25.32
C THR A 237 3.96 -1.11 25.77
N PHE A 238 4.63 -1.81 24.85
CA PHE A 238 5.85 -2.54 25.18
C PHE A 238 6.99 -1.60 25.59
N ALA A 239 7.09 -0.43 24.96
CA ALA A 239 8.07 0.60 25.32
C ALA A 239 7.82 1.14 26.73
N HIS A 240 6.56 1.42 27.10
CA HIS A 240 6.24 1.82 28.48
C HIS A 240 6.60 0.73 29.49
N ASP A 241 6.25 -0.53 29.22
CA ASP A 241 6.59 -1.64 30.12
C ASP A 241 8.13 -1.78 30.29
N LEU A 242 8.89 -1.59 29.20
CA LEU A 242 10.36 -1.60 29.23
C LEU A 242 10.93 -0.42 30.02
N HIS A 243 10.36 0.78 29.84
CA HIS A 243 10.76 1.97 30.57
C HIS A 243 10.60 1.76 32.07
N ASP A 244 9.43 1.29 32.52
CA ASP A 244 9.15 0.97 33.91
C ASP A 244 10.09 -0.11 34.45
N PHE A 245 10.34 -1.17 33.67
CA PHE A 245 11.26 -2.24 34.04
C PHE A 245 12.69 -1.74 34.25
N PHE A 246 13.22 -0.92 33.33
CA PHE A 246 14.58 -0.39 33.44
C PHE A 246 14.71 0.75 34.45
N ALA A 247 13.65 1.51 34.71
CA ALA A 247 13.62 2.59 35.69
C ALA A 247 13.47 2.08 37.13
N THR A 248 12.61 1.08 37.37
CA THR A 248 12.26 0.60 38.71
C THR A 248 12.94 -0.72 39.09
N GLY A 249 13.52 -1.45 38.12
CA GLY A 249 14.14 -2.75 38.34
C GLY A 249 13.12 -3.89 38.57
N SER A 250 11.83 -3.63 38.42
CA SER A 250 10.76 -4.61 38.51
C SER A 250 9.65 -4.30 37.52
N ARG A 251 8.90 -5.31 37.09
CA ARG A 251 7.74 -5.07 36.23
C ARG A 251 6.62 -4.43 37.05
N VAL A 252 6.27 -3.18 36.75
CA VAL A 252 5.05 -2.56 37.28
C VAL A 252 3.87 -3.26 36.60
N ARG A 253 3.03 -3.94 37.39
CA ARG A 253 1.86 -4.71 36.91
C ARG A 253 0.58 -3.92 37.11
#